data_AF-A0A7X6ZAD6-F1
#
_entry.id   AF-A0A7X6ZAD6-F1
#
_cell.length_a   1.000
_cell.length_b   1.000
_cell.length_c   1.000
_cell.angle_alpha   90.00
_cell.angle_beta   90.00
_cell.angle_gamma   90.00
#
_symmetry.space_group_name_H-M   'P 1'
#
loop_
_entity.id
_entity.type
_entity.pdbx_description
1 polymer ?
#
loop_
_entity_poly.entity_id
_entity_poly.type
_entity_poly.pdbx_seq_one_letter_code
_entity_poly.pdbx_strand_id
1 'polypeptide(L)'
;QHCEIEFNRIRATAFPYAYFEKDNDASSGSKGDFIFRDMDAQGTEIVSIMFEMKNENDTTVTRKKNEDFFKELDKDRNEKGCEYAILVSLLEPDNELYNTGIVDVSHRYPKMYVIRPQFFIQMITVLRNAAMNALKYKTELAEVKAQNIDITNFEAELETFKSAFGRNWRLASDGFEEAIKRIDESIKDLVKVKEALQKSANNLRLANNKAEDLTVKRLTRGNPTMAAKFAELEHAGEGDLDAEG
;
A
#
# COMPACT_ATOMS: atom_id res chain seq x y z
N GLN A 1 6.04 7.80 -2.21
CA GLN A 1 6.17 8.32 -0.83
C GLN A 1 5.78 7.29 0.22
N HIS A 2 4.64 6.59 0.12
CA HIS A 2 4.25 5.56 1.11
C HIS A 2 5.26 4.41 1.24
N CYS A 3 5.64 3.76 0.12
CA CYS A 3 6.60 2.64 0.13
C CYS A 3 7.98 3.01 0.70
N GLU A 4 8.45 4.23 0.42
CA GLU A 4 9.71 4.77 0.94
C GLU A 4 9.68 4.98 2.45
N ILE A 5 8.56 5.44 3.00
CA ILE A 5 8.37 5.59 4.44
C ILE A 5 8.31 4.21 5.12
N GLU A 6 7.56 3.27 4.56
CA GLU A 6 7.46 1.91 5.12
C GLU A 6 8.80 1.19 5.10
N PHE A 7 9.60 1.36 4.03
CA PHE A 7 10.96 0.82 3.98
C PHE A 7 11.86 1.43 5.07
N ASN A 8 11.89 2.75 5.18
CA ASN A 8 12.75 3.44 6.14
C ASN A 8 12.39 3.13 7.60
N ARG A 9 11.13 2.79 7.91
CA ARG A 9 10.70 2.36 9.25
C ARG A 9 11.36 1.06 9.71
N ILE A 10 11.59 0.13 8.79
CA ILE A 10 12.08 -1.22 9.13
C ILE A 10 13.53 -1.46 8.70
N ARG A 11 14.13 -0.51 7.96
CA ARG A 11 15.48 -0.62 7.42
C ARG A 11 16.51 -1.04 8.48
N ALA A 12 16.51 -0.36 9.62
CA ALA A 12 17.50 -0.61 10.68
C ALA A 12 17.38 -2.00 11.32
N THR A 13 16.20 -2.63 11.30
CA THR A 13 15.94 -3.91 11.96
C THR A 13 15.91 -5.09 10.99
N ALA A 14 15.43 -4.89 9.76
CA ALA A 14 15.24 -5.95 8.77
C ALA A 14 16.27 -5.92 7.63
N PHE A 15 16.87 -4.76 7.33
CA PHE A 15 17.71 -4.56 6.14
C PHE A 15 18.95 -3.68 6.43
N PRO A 16 19.85 -4.11 7.32
CA PRO A 16 20.93 -3.27 7.84
C PRO A 16 21.94 -2.81 6.77
N TYR A 17 22.14 -3.60 5.71
CA TYR A 17 23.07 -3.31 4.62
C TYR A 17 22.37 -2.89 3.32
N ALA A 18 21.04 -2.79 3.33
CA ALA A 18 20.30 -2.50 2.13
C ALA A 18 20.29 -1.01 1.80
N TYR A 19 20.23 -0.78 0.51
CA TYR A 19 20.16 0.50 -0.16
C TYR A 19 18.85 0.60 -0.94
N PHE A 20 18.11 1.68 -0.74
CA PHE A 20 16.87 1.98 -1.44
C PHE A 20 16.86 3.46 -1.82
N GLU A 21 17.06 3.77 -3.10
CA GLU A 21 17.13 5.15 -3.57
C GLU A 21 16.37 5.33 -4.87
N LYS A 22 15.98 6.58 -5.14
CA LYS A 22 15.42 6.97 -6.43
C LYS A 22 16.48 6.84 -7.51
N ASP A 23 16.11 6.33 -8.67
CA ASP A 23 17.00 6.35 -9.83
C ASP A 23 17.11 7.78 -10.37
N ASN A 24 18.22 8.44 -10.04
CA ASN A 24 18.52 9.81 -10.47
C ASN A 24 19.38 9.86 -11.73
N ASP A 25 19.82 8.72 -12.24
CA ASP A 25 20.70 8.65 -13.40
C ASP A 25 19.88 8.67 -14.69
N ALA A 26 19.58 9.90 -15.13
CA ALA A 26 18.80 10.23 -16.33
C ALA A 26 19.59 10.11 -17.65
N SER A 27 20.77 9.50 -17.64
CA SER A 27 21.67 9.44 -18.79
C SER A 27 21.12 8.64 -19.98
N SER A 28 20.16 7.72 -19.77
CA SER A 28 19.52 6.92 -20.84
C SER A 28 18.10 7.36 -21.21
N GLY A 29 17.57 8.43 -20.61
CA GLY A 29 16.24 8.98 -20.93
C GLY A 29 15.05 8.18 -20.41
N SER A 30 15.28 7.05 -19.72
CA SER A 30 14.29 6.33 -18.94
C SER A 30 14.55 6.51 -17.45
N LYS A 31 13.48 6.62 -16.66
CA LYS A 31 13.54 6.80 -15.21
C LYS A 31 12.73 5.67 -14.58
N GLY A 32 13.41 4.65 -14.06
CA GLY A 32 12.81 3.80 -13.04
C GLY A 32 12.57 4.63 -11.78
N ASP A 33 11.55 4.30 -10.99
CA ASP A 33 11.25 5.13 -9.80
C ASP A 33 12.24 4.88 -8.66
N PHE A 34 12.56 3.61 -8.36
CA PHE A 34 13.46 3.26 -7.25
C PHE A 34 14.27 1.99 -7.51
N ILE A 35 15.49 1.93 -6.99
CA ILE A 35 16.32 0.73 -6.96
C ILE A 35 16.50 0.28 -5.51
N PHE A 36 16.23 -1.00 -5.25
CA PHE A 36 16.60 -1.68 -4.03
C PHE A 36 17.79 -2.60 -4.30
N ARG A 37 18.82 -2.55 -3.45
CA ARG A 37 19.89 -3.55 -3.40
C ARG A 37 20.18 -3.91 -1.96
N ASP A 38 20.32 -5.21 -1.70
CA ASP A 38 20.80 -5.70 -0.42
C ASP A 38 22.10 -6.47 -0.59
N MET A 39 22.98 -6.35 0.40
CA MET A 39 24.30 -6.98 0.41
C MET A 39 24.50 -7.76 1.70
N ASP A 40 25.32 -8.81 1.64
CA ASP A 40 25.80 -9.49 2.83
C ASP A 40 26.93 -8.70 3.51
N ALA A 41 27.41 -9.21 4.65
CA ALA A 41 28.50 -8.59 5.41
C ALA A 41 29.84 -8.59 4.66
N GLN A 42 29.99 -9.42 3.62
CA GLN A 42 31.19 -9.49 2.78
C GLN A 42 31.09 -8.59 1.53
N GLY A 43 29.96 -7.91 1.33
CA GLY A 43 29.71 -7.06 0.16
C GLY A 43 29.23 -7.82 -1.08
N THR A 44 28.81 -9.07 -0.94
CA THR A 44 28.14 -9.82 -2.02
C THR A 44 26.71 -9.34 -2.15
N GLU A 45 26.26 -9.05 -3.36
CA GLU A 45 24.85 -8.72 -3.60
C GLU A 45 23.97 -9.94 -3.30
N ILE A 46 23.03 -9.76 -2.35
CA ILE A 46 22.01 -10.75 -2.02
C ILE A 46 20.89 -10.68 -3.05
N VAL A 47 20.34 -9.49 -3.27
CA VAL A 47 19.24 -9.28 -4.21
C VAL A 47 19.23 -7.84 -4.69
N SER A 48 18.87 -7.62 -5.95
CA SER A 48 18.63 -6.31 -6.53
C SER A 48 17.28 -6.27 -7.24
N ILE A 49 16.54 -5.18 -7.03
CA ILE A 49 15.16 -5.02 -7.50
C ILE A 49 14.99 -3.62 -8.08
N MET A 50 14.56 -3.56 -9.34
CA MET A 50 14.08 -2.33 -9.97
C MET A 50 12.58 -2.18 -9.69
N PHE A 51 12.17 -1.02 -9.18
CA PHE A 51 10.78 -0.69 -8.91
C PHE A 51 10.24 0.41 -9.81
N GLU A 52 9.01 0.19 -10.29
CA GLU A 52 8.18 1.19 -10.95
C GLU A 52 6.94 1.44 -10.08
N MET A 53 6.58 2.69 -9.81
CA MET A 53 5.46 3.06 -8.95
C MET A 53 4.34 3.71 -9.79
N LYS A 54 3.10 3.21 -9.68
CA LYS A 54 1.92 3.77 -10.37
C LYS A 54 0.75 4.00 -9.44
N ASN A 55 0.17 5.19 -9.54
CA ASN A 55 -0.98 5.64 -8.76
C ASN A 55 -2.15 6.04 -9.68
N GLU A 56 -3.39 5.94 -9.19
CA GLU A 56 -4.60 6.25 -9.97
C GLU A 56 -4.75 7.73 -10.32
N ASN A 57 -4.09 8.61 -9.57
CA ASN A 57 -4.23 10.07 -9.69
C ASN A 57 -3.47 10.69 -10.88
N ASP A 58 -2.83 9.92 -11.75
CA ASP A 58 -2.28 10.43 -13.02
C ASP A 58 -3.43 10.63 -14.03
N THR A 59 -4.27 11.63 -13.76
CA THR A 59 -5.48 12.01 -14.51
C THR A 59 -5.16 12.74 -15.82
N THR A 60 -4.39 12.12 -16.72
CA THR A 60 -4.24 12.63 -18.10
C THR A 60 -4.64 11.56 -19.14
N VAL A 61 -5.92 11.65 -19.57
CA VAL A 61 -6.53 11.35 -20.89
C VAL A 61 -6.30 9.96 -21.56
N THR A 62 -5.37 9.13 -21.11
CA THR A 62 -5.32 7.70 -21.43
C THR A 62 -5.08 6.92 -20.15
N ARG A 63 -6.09 6.19 -19.67
CA ARG A 63 -5.93 5.23 -18.56
C ARG A 63 -4.99 4.11 -19.01
N LYS A 64 -3.70 4.30 -18.79
CA LYS A 64 -2.68 3.27 -19.04
C LYS A 64 -2.97 2.05 -18.18
N LYS A 65 -2.74 0.87 -18.74
CA LYS A 65 -2.83 -0.41 -18.04
C LYS A 65 -1.48 -0.79 -17.45
N ASN A 66 -1.47 -1.73 -16.52
CA ASN A 66 -0.23 -2.27 -15.94
C ASN A 66 0.74 -2.76 -17.03
N GLU A 67 0.20 -3.43 -18.05
CA GLU A 67 1.01 -3.99 -19.14
C GLU A 67 1.76 -2.95 -19.98
N ASP A 68 1.27 -1.71 -20.03
CA ASP A 68 1.89 -0.62 -20.78
C ASP A 68 3.26 -0.23 -20.21
N PHE A 69 3.54 -0.62 -18.96
CA PHE A 69 4.78 -0.29 -18.25
C PHE A 69 5.81 -1.42 -18.26
N PHE A 70 5.43 -2.65 -18.62
CA PHE A 70 6.33 -3.81 -18.47
C PHE A 70 7.59 -3.72 -19.32
N LYS A 71 7.45 -3.25 -20.57
CA LYS A 71 8.59 -3.15 -21.48
C LYS A 71 9.65 -2.17 -20.98
N GLU A 72 9.22 -1.00 -20.49
CA GLU A 72 10.16 0.01 -20.00
C GLU A 72 10.78 -0.44 -18.68
N LEU A 73 9.98 -0.98 -17.76
CA LEU A 73 10.47 -1.52 -16.50
C LEU A 73 11.50 -2.64 -16.71
N ASP A 74 11.28 -3.56 -17.67
CA ASP A 74 12.27 -4.60 -17.97
C ASP A 74 13.56 -4.01 -18.56
N LYS A 75 13.43 -3.00 -19.43
CA LYS A 75 14.58 -2.29 -19.99
C LYS A 75 15.39 -1.63 -18.86
N ASP A 76 14.74 -0.90 -17.96
CA ASP A 76 15.39 -0.24 -16.81
C ASP A 76 16.06 -1.25 -15.88
N ARG A 77 15.37 -2.37 -15.60
CA ARG A 77 15.94 -3.50 -14.84
C ARG A 77 17.24 -3.98 -15.47
N ASN A 78 17.27 -4.17 -16.79
CA ASN A 78 18.45 -4.67 -17.50
C ASN A 78 19.57 -3.61 -17.55
N GLU A 79 19.26 -2.35 -17.85
CA GLU A 79 20.23 -1.25 -17.91
C GLU A 79 20.92 -1.03 -16.56
N LYS A 80 20.16 -1.14 -15.47
CA LYS A 80 20.68 -0.99 -14.11
C LYS A 80 21.21 -2.30 -13.53
N GLY A 81 21.15 -3.41 -14.25
CA GLY A 81 21.63 -4.72 -13.79
C GLY A 81 20.95 -5.19 -12.50
N CYS A 82 19.64 -4.97 -12.38
CA CYS A 82 18.84 -5.49 -11.28
C CYS A 82 18.35 -6.91 -11.59
N GLU A 83 18.31 -7.77 -10.57
CA GLU A 83 17.85 -9.15 -10.73
C GLU A 83 16.35 -9.24 -10.98
N TYR A 84 15.55 -8.46 -10.26
CA TYR A 84 14.09 -8.46 -10.33
C TYR A 84 13.54 -7.12 -10.81
N ALA A 85 12.34 -7.16 -11.41
CA ALA A 85 11.53 -5.99 -11.73
C ALA A 85 10.20 -6.08 -10.99
N ILE A 86 9.77 -5.00 -10.33
CA ILE A 86 8.51 -4.99 -9.61
C ILE A 86 7.74 -3.72 -9.92
N LEU A 87 6.57 -3.88 -10.53
CA LEU A 87 5.60 -2.81 -10.71
C LEU A 87 4.70 -2.74 -9.47
N VAL A 88 4.79 -1.66 -8.72
CA VAL A 88 3.89 -1.35 -7.61
C VAL A 88 2.76 -0.48 -8.12
N SER A 89 1.55 -1.03 -8.24
CA SER A 89 0.47 -0.38 -8.97
C SER A 89 -0.84 -0.31 -8.20
N LEU A 90 -1.47 0.87 -8.23
CA LEU A 90 -2.88 1.08 -7.89
C LEU A 90 -3.77 1.12 -9.13
N LEU A 91 -3.23 0.94 -10.34
CA LEU A 91 -4.02 0.92 -11.57
C LEU A 91 -4.91 -0.31 -11.65
N GLU A 92 -5.97 -0.22 -12.45
CA GLU A 92 -6.90 -1.32 -12.71
C GLU A 92 -7.43 -1.95 -11.40
N PRO A 93 -8.11 -1.17 -10.52
CA PRO A 93 -8.61 -1.67 -9.24
C PRO A 93 -9.65 -2.79 -9.42
N ASP A 94 -10.45 -2.70 -10.48
CA ASP A 94 -11.52 -3.66 -10.78
C ASP A 94 -11.03 -4.89 -11.57
N ASN A 95 -9.74 -4.96 -11.92
CA ASN A 95 -9.20 -6.10 -12.67
C ASN A 95 -8.93 -7.28 -11.73
N GLU A 96 -9.69 -8.36 -11.90
CA GLU A 96 -9.62 -9.56 -11.06
C GLU A 96 -8.19 -10.10 -10.91
N LEU A 97 -7.39 -10.10 -11.97
CA LEU A 97 -6.02 -10.62 -11.92
C LEU A 97 -5.14 -9.78 -10.99
N TYR A 98 -5.10 -8.46 -11.21
CA TYR A 98 -4.22 -7.56 -10.47
C TYR A 98 -4.76 -7.20 -9.07
N ASN A 99 -6.04 -7.46 -8.80
CA ASN A 99 -6.62 -7.25 -7.48
C ASN A 99 -6.31 -8.39 -6.49
N THR A 100 -5.71 -9.49 -6.92
CA THR A 100 -5.27 -10.61 -6.04
C THR A 100 -4.06 -10.26 -5.16
N GLY A 101 -3.36 -9.15 -5.44
CA GLY A 101 -2.31 -8.61 -4.58
C GLY A 101 -0.90 -8.74 -5.12
N ILE A 102 -0.46 -9.97 -5.42
CA ILE A 102 0.85 -10.27 -6.04
C ILE A 102 0.62 -11.11 -7.30
N VAL A 103 1.03 -10.59 -8.45
CA VAL A 103 0.89 -11.25 -9.74
C VAL A 103 2.27 -11.51 -10.33
N ASP A 104 2.53 -12.77 -10.67
CA ASP A 104 3.71 -13.18 -11.42
C ASP A 104 3.50 -12.99 -12.92
N VAL A 105 4.31 -12.15 -13.55
CA VAL A 105 4.30 -11.91 -15.00
C VAL A 105 5.58 -12.42 -15.68
N SER A 106 6.32 -13.30 -15.00
CA SER A 106 7.59 -13.88 -15.45
C SER A 106 7.51 -14.68 -16.75
N HIS A 107 6.32 -15.18 -17.08
CA HIS A 107 6.04 -15.84 -18.37
C HIS A 107 6.17 -14.90 -19.58
N ARG A 108 6.10 -13.57 -19.38
CA ARG A 108 6.34 -12.55 -20.41
C ARG A 108 7.65 -11.81 -20.22
N TYR A 109 7.97 -11.46 -18.98
CA TYR A 109 9.17 -10.70 -18.61
C TYR A 109 9.87 -11.39 -17.45
N PRO A 110 11.00 -12.10 -17.67
CA PRO A 110 11.63 -12.92 -16.65
C PRO A 110 11.84 -12.17 -15.33
N LYS A 111 11.52 -12.82 -14.21
CA LYS A 111 11.67 -12.29 -12.84
C LYS A 111 10.94 -10.95 -12.60
N MET A 112 9.81 -10.73 -13.28
CA MET A 112 8.96 -9.56 -13.07
C MET A 112 7.67 -9.89 -12.32
N TYR A 113 7.29 -9.00 -11.39
CA TYR A 113 6.04 -9.09 -10.63
C TYR A 113 5.26 -7.78 -10.66
N VAL A 114 3.94 -7.86 -10.53
CA VAL A 114 3.06 -6.72 -10.27
C VAL A 114 2.48 -6.88 -8.88
N ILE A 115 2.59 -5.85 -8.05
CA ILE A 115 2.09 -5.89 -6.67
C ILE A 115 1.26 -4.65 -6.33
N ARG A 116 0.35 -4.81 -5.38
CA ARG A 116 -0.27 -3.66 -4.69
C ARG A 116 0.68 -3.11 -3.61
N PRO A 117 0.59 -1.81 -3.24
CA PRO A 117 1.52 -1.19 -2.29
C PRO A 117 1.64 -1.89 -0.93
N GLN A 118 0.56 -2.50 -0.43
CA GLN A 118 0.54 -3.21 0.85
C GLN A 118 1.42 -4.46 0.90
N PHE A 119 1.85 -4.99 -0.26
CA PHE A 119 2.74 -6.16 -0.37
C PHE A 119 4.21 -5.79 -0.55
N PHE A 120 4.53 -4.49 -0.59
CA PHE A 120 5.86 -4.00 -0.95
C PHE A 120 6.97 -4.58 -0.08
N ILE A 121 6.80 -4.51 1.25
CA ILE A 121 7.80 -5.02 2.20
C ILE A 121 7.90 -6.55 2.19
N GLN A 122 6.76 -7.21 2.07
CA GLN A 122 6.66 -8.67 2.11
C GLN A 122 7.36 -9.26 0.89
N MET A 123 7.16 -8.66 -0.28
CA MET A 123 7.82 -9.09 -1.51
C MET A 123 9.34 -8.96 -1.41
N ILE A 124 9.85 -7.82 -0.93
CA ILE A 124 11.30 -7.63 -0.68
C ILE A 124 11.82 -8.71 0.28
N THR A 125 11.09 -8.95 1.37
CA THR A 125 11.49 -9.93 2.40
C THR A 125 11.57 -11.35 1.84
N VAL A 126 10.58 -11.76 1.03
CA VAL A 126 10.55 -13.10 0.42
C VAL A 126 11.69 -13.28 -0.56
N LEU A 127 11.90 -12.31 -1.47
CA LEU A 127 12.96 -12.39 -2.48
C LEU A 127 14.35 -12.42 -1.81
N ARG A 128 14.57 -11.57 -0.81
CA ARG A 128 15.80 -11.55 -0.03
C ARG A 128 16.06 -12.89 0.67
N ASN A 129 15.07 -13.45 1.36
CA ASN A 129 15.25 -14.71 2.07
C ASN A 129 15.51 -15.88 1.12
N ALA A 130 14.83 -15.90 -0.04
CA ALA A 130 15.09 -16.88 -1.09
C ALA A 130 16.54 -16.77 -1.59
N ALA A 131 17.02 -15.56 -1.84
CA ALA A 131 18.38 -15.32 -2.33
C ALA A 131 19.46 -15.64 -1.27
N MET A 132 19.25 -15.27 0.00
CA MET A 132 20.17 -15.65 1.09
C MET A 132 20.28 -17.16 1.25
N ASN A 133 19.16 -17.88 1.17
CA ASN A 133 19.18 -19.35 1.23
C ASN A 133 19.92 -19.92 0.02
N ALA A 134 19.65 -19.42 -1.18
CA ALA A 134 20.36 -19.85 -2.39
C ALA A 134 21.88 -19.60 -2.31
N LEU A 135 22.29 -18.46 -1.74
CA LEU A 135 23.70 -18.15 -1.48
C LEU A 135 24.33 -19.14 -0.50
N LYS A 136 23.66 -19.42 0.62
CA LYS A 136 24.10 -20.43 1.59
C LYS A 136 24.28 -21.80 0.93
N TYR A 137 23.29 -22.25 0.16
CA TYR A 137 23.37 -23.51 -0.58
C TYR A 137 24.49 -23.51 -1.62
N LYS A 138 24.76 -22.39 -2.30
CA LYS A 138 25.84 -22.29 -3.28
C LYS A 138 27.22 -22.35 -2.62
N THR A 139 27.37 -21.74 -1.44
CA THR A 139 28.60 -21.83 -0.63
C THR A 139 28.81 -23.25 -0.12
N GLU A 140 27.77 -23.87 0.45
CA GLU A 140 27.80 -25.28 0.87
C GLU A 140 28.10 -26.21 -0.32
N LEU A 141 27.50 -25.97 -1.49
CA LEU A 141 27.79 -26.73 -2.70
C LEU A 141 29.20 -26.49 -3.23
N ALA A 142 29.78 -25.30 -3.07
CA ALA A 142 31.17 -25.05 -3.44
C ALA A 142 32.14 -25.79 -2.51
N GLU A 143 31.83 -25.85 -1.21
CA GLU A 143 32.56 -26.64 -0.21
C GLU A 143 32.40 -28.15 -0.48
N VAL A 144 31.20 -28.62 -0.83
CA VAL A 144 30.91 -30.02 -1.18
C VAL A 144 31.47 -30.39 -2.56
N LYS A 145 31.48 -29.50 -3.56
CA LYS A 145 32.15 -29.75 -4.85
C LYS A 145 33.67 -29.78 -4.71
N ALA A 146 34.24 -29.00 -3.80
CA ALA A 146 35.64 -29.12 -3.41
C ALA A 146 35.93 -30.48 -2.74
N GLN A 147 34.90 -31.10 -2.15
CA GLN A 147 34.93 -32.44 -1.56
C GLN A 147 34.06 -33.42 -2.39
N ASN A 148 34.41 -33.67 -3.66
CA ASN A 148 33.86 -34.72 -4.55
C ASN A 148 32.79 -35.63 -3.90
N ILE A 149 31.49 -35.44 -4.17
CA ILE A 149 30.44 -36.50 -4.18
C ILE A 149 29.13 -35.98 -4.83
N ASP A 150 28.68 -36.77 -5.81
CA ASP A 150 27.34 -37.09 -6.30
C ASP A 150 26.25 -36.00 -6.54
N ILE A 151 25.94 -35.79 -7.83
CA ILE A 151 25.01 -34.79 -8.37
C ILE A 151 23.54 -35.25 -8.26
N THR A 152 23.26 -36.50 -7.85
CA THR A 152 21.91 -37.09 -7.91
C THR A 152 20.93 -36.61 -6.81
N ASN A 153 21.42 -36.11 -5.66
CA ASN A 153 20.53 -35.60 -4.60
C ASN A 153 20.09 -34.14 -4.82
N PHE A 154 20.81 -33.38 -5.63
CA PHE A 154 20.56 -31.95 -5.83
C PHE A 154 19.22 -31.66 -6.54
N GLU A 155 18.88 -32.42 -7.58
CA GLU A 155 17.60 -32.25 -8.30
C GLU A 155 16.40 -32.59 -7.40
N ALA A 156 16.54 -33.58 -6.52
CA ALA A 156 15.51 -33.96 -5.57
C ALA A 156 15.30 -32.88 -4.50
N GLU A 157 16.37 -32.27 -3.98
CA GLU A 157 16.28 -31.17 -3.01
C GLU A 157 15.70 -29.90 -3.63
N LEU A 158 16.03 -29.60 -4.89
CA LEU A 158 15.55 -28.41 -5.60
C LEU A 158 14.04 -28.50 -5.91
N GLU A 159 13.52 -29.69 -6.26
CA GLU A 159 12.07 -29.89 -6.38
C GLU A 159 11.35 -29.89 -5.02
N THR A 160 11.99 -30.41 -3.98
CA THR A 160 11.45 -30.32 -2.62
C THR A 160 11.34 -28.86 -2.17
N PHE A 161 12.32 -28.02 -2.52
CA PHE A 161 12.29 -26.58 -2.28
C PHE A 161 11.16 -25.89 -3.05
N LYS A 162 11.01 -26.13 -4.36
CA LYS A 162 9.89 -25.55 -5.15
C LYS A 162 8.53 -25.94 -4.59
N SER A 163 8.35 -27.21 -4.21
CA SER A 163 7.12 -27.71 -3.61
C SER A 163 6.83 -27.07 -2.24
N ALA A 164 7.85 -26.99 -1.37
CA ALA A 164 7.74 -26.33 -0.08
C ALA A 164 7.49 -24.82 -0.21
N PHE A 165 8.09 -24.17 -1.21
CA PHE A 165 7.89 -22.77 -1.55
C PHE A 165 6.44 -22.49 -1.97
N GLY A 166 5.88 -23.31 -2.87
CA GLY A 166 4.48 -23.17 -3.29
C GLY A 166 3.48 -23.40 -2.16
N ARG A 167 3.80 -24.28 -1.19
CA ARG A 167 2.93 -24.56 -0.03
C ARG A 167 3.00 -23.46 1.03
N ASN A 168 4.20 -22.96 1.35
CA ASN A 168 4.37 -21.86 2.30
C ASN A 168 3.82 -20.54 1.77
N TRP A 169 3.95 -20.29 0.46
CA TRP A 169 3.34 -19.14 -0.19
C TRP A 169 1.81 -19.16 -0.08
N ARG A 170 1.18 -20.32 -0.28
CA ARG A 170 -0.28 -20.47 -0.18
C ARG A 170 -0.78 -20.22 1.24
N LEU A 171 -0.12 -20.80 2.25
CA LEU A 171 -0.47 -20.59 3.65
C LEU A 171 -0.26 -19.12 4.10
N ALA A 172 0.77 -18.45 3.57
CA ALA A 172 0.98 -17.02 3.80
C ALA A 172 -0.08 -16.16 3.10
N SER A 173 -0.51 -16.54 1.89
CA SER A 173 -1.59 -15.87 1.14
C SER A 173 -2.93 -15.98 1.86
N ASP A 174 -3.31 -17.17 2.34
CA ASP A 174 -4.56 -17.40 3.07
C ASP A 174 -4.61 -16.60 4.37
N GLY A 175 -3.49 -16.56 5.11
CA GLY A 175 -3.38 -15.75 6.33
C GLY A 175 -3.44 -14.23 6.05
N PHE A 176 -2.99 -13.81 4.87
CA PHE A 176 -3.04 -12.42 4.44
C PHE A 176 -4.46 -12.00 4.05
N GLU A 177 -5.18 -12.87 3.34
CA GLU A 177 -6.58 -12.64 2.95
C GLU A 177 -7.48 -12.52 4.19
N GLU A 178 -7.27 -13.39 5.19
CA GLU A 178 -7.99 -13.30 6.47
C GLU A 178 -7.63 -12.02 7.25
N ALA A 179 -6.38 -11.56 7.19
CA ALA A 179 -5.97 -10.31 7.81
C ALA A 179 -6.61 -9.08 7.12
N ILE A 180 -6.66 -9.06 5.78
CA ILE A 180 -7.36 -8.02 5.02
C ILE A 180 -8.85 -8.01 5.37
N LYS A 181 -9.48 -9.19 5.39
CA LYS A 181 -10.89 -9.31 5.74
C LYS A 181 -11.20 -8.74 7.12
N ARG A 182 -10.34 -9.01 8.12
CA ARG A 182 -10.46 -8.43 9.47
C ARG A 182 -10.29 -6.91 9.49
N ILE A 183 -9.43 -6.36 8.64
CA ILE A 183 -9.26 -4.91 8.48
C ILE A 183 -10.54 -4.31 7.90
N ASP A 184 -11.11 -4.91 6.86
CA ASP A 184 -12.36 -4.44 6.24
C ASP A 184 -13.53 -4.48 7.22
N GLU A 185 -13.64 -5.54 8.02
CA GLU A 185 -14.62 -5.63 9.11
C GLU A 185 -14.42 -4.51 10.15
N SER A 186 -13.17 -4.23 10.52
CA SER A 186 -12.84 -3.15 11.46
C SER A 186 -13.16 -1.77 10.89
N ILE A 187 -12.90 -1.53 9.61
CA ILE A 187 -13.27 -0.29 8.90
C ILE A 187 -14.79 -0.12 8.93
N LYS A 188 -15.54 -1.19 8.62
CA LYS A 188 -17.00 -1.16 8.63
C LYS A 188 -17.55 -0.76 10.00
N ASP A 189 -16.96 -1.26 11.08
CA ASP A 189 -17.37 -0.90 12.44
C ASP A 189 -16.95 0.53 12.80
N LEU A 190 -15.77 1.00 12.39
CA LEU A 190 -15.36 2.39 12.57
C LEU A 190 -16.29 3.37 11.83
N VAL A 191 -16.77 3.01 10.63
CA VAL A 191 -17.77 3.80 9.89
C VAL A 191 -19.09 3.87 10.66
N LYS A 192 -19.59 2.75 11.19
CA LYS A 192 -20.80 2.76 12.03
C LYS A 192 -20.65 3.62 13.28
N VAL A 193 -19.49 3.54 13.95
CA VAL A 193 -19.19 4.37 15.13
C VAL A 193 -19.20 5.85 14.76
N LYS A 194 -18.58 6.21 13.63
CA LYS A 194 -18.62 7.58 13.10
C LYS A 194 -20.07 8.05 12.85
N GLU A 195 -20.91 7.24 12.21
CA GLU A 195 -22.31 7.58 11.96
C GLU A 195 -23.11 7.77 13.25
N ALA A 196 -22.89 6.90 14.25
CA ALA A 196 -23.51 7.00 15.56
C ALA A 196 -23.11 8.30 16.28
N LEU A 197 -21.82 8.66 16.24
CA LEU A 197 -21.32 9.91 16.79
C LEU A 197 -21.93 11.13 16.08
N GLN A 198 -22.02 11.12 14.75
CA GLN A 198 -22.67 12.19 13.98
C GLN A 198 -24.16 12.33 14.31
N LYS A 199 -24.89 11.23 14.46
CA LYS A 199 -26.29 11.24 14.93
C LYS A 199 -26.40 11.80 16.33
N SER A 200 -25.50 11.41 17.24
CA SER A 200 -25.48 11.91 18.62
C SER A 200 -25.21 13.42 18.66
N ALA A 201 -24.27 13.91 17.85
CA ALA A 201 -23.99 15.34 17.72
C ALA A 201 -25.22 16.11 17.19
N ASN A 202 -25.92 15.58 16.18
CA ASN A 202 -27.13 16.21 15.67
C ASN A 202 -28.27 16.22 16.71
N ASN A 203 -28.42 15.15 17.50
CA ASN A 203 -29.39 15.09 18.59
C ASN A 203 -29.08 16.12 19.68
N LEU A 204 -27.81 16.30 20.04
CA LEU A 204 -27.39 17.35 20.99
C LEU A 204 -27.72 18.75 20.47
N ARG A 205 -27.48 19.02 19.18
CA ARG A 205 -27.87 20.28 18.53
C ARG A 205 -29.38 20.52 18.61
N LEU A 206 -30.19 19.52 18.26
CA LEU A 206 -31.66 19.61 18.32
C LEU A 206 -32.18 19.80 19.76
N ALA A 207 -31.55 19.15 20.74
CA ALA A 207 -31.90 19.32 22.15
C ALA A 207 -31.58 20.74 22.64
N ASN A 208 -30.44 21.31 22.22
CA ASN A 208 -30.08 22.68 22.56
C ASN A 208 -31.08 23.69 21.99
N ASN A 209 -31.42 23.57 20.70
CA ASN A 209 -32.42 24.44 20.05
C ASN A 209 -33.79 24.37 20.77
N LYS A 210 -34.24 23.17 21.15
CA LYS A 210 -35.49 23.01 21.91
C LYS A 210 -35.44 23.63 23.31
N ALA A 211 -34.29 23.58 23.98
CA ALA A 211 -34.09 24.19 25.28
C ALA A 211 -34.12 25.71 25.19
N GLU A 212 -33.53 26.28 24.14
CA GLU A 212 -33.61 27.71 23.80
C GLU A 212 -35.06 28.12 23.53
N ASP A 213 -35.79 27.41 22.66
CA ASP A 213 -37.21 27.67 22.37
C ASP A 213 -38.10 27.63 23.62
N LEU A 214 -37.89 26.64 24.50
CA LEU A 214 -38.61 26.53 25.78
C LEU A 214 -38.29 27.70 26.71
N THR A 215 -37.05 28.18 26.68
CA THR A 215 -36.61 29.33 27.46
C THR A 215 -37.27 30.60 26.94
N VAL A 216 -37.28 30.84 25.62
CA VAL A 216 -37.99 31.97 24.99
C VAL A 216 -39.49 31.91 25.29
N LYS A 217 -40.14 30.74 25.14
CA LYS A 217 -41.56 30.57 25.46
C LYS A 217 -41.86 30.79 26.95
N ARG A 218 -40.98 30.38 27.86
CA ARG A 218 -41.13 30.65 29.30
C ARG A 218 -40.96 32.13 29.63
N LEU A 219 -39.99 32.81 29.01
CA LEU A 219 -39.71 34.24 29.23
C LEU A 219 -40.81 35.15 28.67
N THR A 220 -41.52 34.71 27.62
CA THR A 220 -42.60 35.48 26.96
C THR A 220 -43.99 35.14 27.51
N ARG A 221 -44.17 33.99 28.18
CA ARG A 221 -45.47 33.60 28.75
C ARG A 221 -45.88 34.50 29.91
N GLY A 222 -46.95 35.30 29.69
CA GLY A 222 -47.50 36.21 30.69
C GLY A 222 -46.80 37.57 30.78
N ASN A 223 -45.83 37.85 29.89
CA ASN A 223 -45.15 39.14 29.79
C ASN A 223 -45.29 39.73 28.38
N PRO A 224 -46.33 40.54 28.12
CA PRO A 224 -46.66 41.07 26.79
C PRO A 224 -45.52 41.91 26.19
N THR A 225 -44.79 42.64 27.04
CA THR A 225 -43.69 43.53 26.64
C THR A 225 -42.46 42.76 26.17
N MET A 226 -42.14 41.63 26.81
CA MET A 226 -41.05 40.75 26.38
C MET A 226 -41.42 39.99 25.09
N ALA A 227 -42.67 39.56 24.94
CA ALA A 227 -43.15 38.92 23.72
C ALA A 227 -43.04 39.85 22.50
N ALA A 228 -43.41 41.13 22.65
CA ALA A 228 -43.27 42.12 21.58
C ALA A 228 -41.81 42.38 21.18
N LYS A 229 -40.89 42.50 22.14
CA LYS A 229 -39.45 42.71 21.86
C LYS A 229 -38.79 41.54 21.13
N PHE A 230 -39.16 40.29 21.47
CA PHE A 230 -38.65 39.12 20.74
C PHE A 230 -39.23 39.03 19.31
N ALA A 231 -40.49 39.41 19.13
CA ALA A 231 -41.11 39.46 17.79
C ALA A 231 -40.50 40.55 16.89
N GLU A 232 -40.15 41.72 17.45
CA GLU A 232 -39.42 42.78 16.73
C GLU A 232 -38.01 42.33 16.30
N LEU A 233 -37.33 41.52 17.13
CA LEU A 233 -36.01 40.96 16.81
C LEU A 233 -36.06 39.88 15.72
N GLU A 234 -37.09 39.03 15.70
CA GLU A 234 -37.31 38.05 14.61
C GLU A 234 -37.60 38.77 13.27
N HIS A 235 -38.42 39.83 13.29
CA HIS A 235 -38.67 40.64 12.10
C HIS A 235 -37.45 41.44 11.62
N ALA A 236 -36.58 41.89 12.52
CA ALA A 236 -35.33 42.57 12.16
C ALA A 236 -34.29 41.61 11.54
N GLY A 237 -34.30 40.32 11.91
CA GLY A 237 -33.39 39.30 11.36
C GLY A 237 -33.77 38.81 9.95
N GLU A 238 -35.04 38.91 9.56
CA GLU A 238 -35.49 38.56 8.19
C GLU A 238 -35.30 39.71 7.18
N GLY A 239 -35.18 40.97 7.64
CA GLY A 239 -35.03 42.14 6.77
C GLY A 239 -33.62 42.39 6.21
N ASP A 240 -32.58 41.77 6.79
CA ASP A 240 -31.17 41.97 6.39
C ASP A 240 -30.67 40.91 5.38
N LEU A 241 -31.46 39.89 5.05
CA LEU A 241 -31.09 38.84 4.07
C LEU A 241 -31.47 39.18 2.61
N ASP A 242 -32.20 40.28 2.38
CA ASP A 242 -32.64 40.73 1.06
C ASP A 242 -31.85 41.96 0.52
N ALA A 243 -30.81 42.42 1.20
CA ALA A 243 -30.09 43.66 0.86
C ALA A 243 -28.62 43.51 0.41
N GLU A 244 -28.07 42.29 0.31
CA GLU A 244 -26.77 42.04 -0.35
C GLU A 244 -26.94 41.06 -1.51
N GLY A 245 -27.50 41.57 -2.60
CA GLY A 245 -27.42 41.01 -3.95
C GLY A 245 -26.59 41.90 -4.86
#